data_AF-A0A2V4BXN5-F1
#
_entry.id   AF-A0A2V4BXN5-F1
#
_cell.length_a   1.000
_cell.length_b   1.000
_cell.length_c   1.000
_cell.angle_alpha   90.00
_cell.angle_beta   90.00
_cell.angle_gamma   90.00
#
_symmetry.space_group_name_H-M   'P 1'
#
loop_
_entity.id
_entity.type
_entity.pdbx_description
1 polymer ?
#
loop_
_entity_poly.entity_id
_entity_poly.type
_entity_poly.pdbx_seq_one_letter_code
_entity_poly.pdbx_strand_id
1 'polypeptide(L)'
;MKKNLFIIILFIANFCYSQNEIKEREPFVLKLAVDNEQFYQMDIPKSKFFVKENIIQIYPTEKLNVEVEIKNDTIYSMKVVDKIVEPKRTIQIEFLQNVKDKKPEGMMLKVTNPFDRKLNYNAMMYIVGHNKWLSTSIIPILPNLVNYETWNDVIITLVLEKWRFEK
;
A
#
# COMPACT_ATOMS: atom_id res chain seq x y z
N MET A 1 -42.18 -46.25 -15.12
CA MET A 1 -41.55 -45.40 -16.16
C MET A 1 -40.84 -44.25 -15.47
N LYS A 2 -39.58 -44.03 -15.84
CA LYS A 2 -38.56 -43.26 -15.09
C LYS A 2 -38.92 -41.77 -14.97
N LYS A 3 -38.98 -41.23 -13.74
CA LYS A 3 -38.90 -39.80 -13.47
C LYS A 3 -37.42 -39.40 -13.47
N ASN A 4 -36.94 -38.81 -14.56
CA ASN A 4 -35.62 -38.18 -14.59
C ASN A 4 -35.74 -36.80 -13.97
N LEU A 5 -35.26 -36.66 -12.74
CA LEU A 5 -35.11 -35.39 -12.04
C LEU A 5 -33.81 -34.73 -12.53
N PHE A 6 -33.92 -33.69 -13.36
CA PHE A 6 -32.79 -32.86 -13.76
C PHE A 6 -32.48 -31.88 -12.63
N ILE A 7 -31.49 -32.18 -11.79
CA ILE A 7 -30.94 -31.22 -10.82
C ILE A 7 -29.83 -30.45 -11.55
N ILE A 8 -30.15 -29.23 -11.97
CA ILE A 8 -29.15 -28.27 -12.45
C ILE A 8 -28.45 -27.71 -11.21
N ILE A 9 -27.22 -28.16 -11.00
CA ILE A 9 -26.33 -27.72 -9.93
C ILE A 9 -25.90 -26.28 -10.22
N LEU A 10 -26.39 -25.33 -9.43
CA LEU A 10 -25.99 -23.91 -9.42
C LEU A 10 -24.65 -23.79 -8.64
N PHE A 11 -23.51 -23.99 -9.30
CA PHE A 11 -22.17 -23.87 -8.68
C PHE A 11 -21.32 -22.79 -9.36
N ILE A 12 -21.89 -21.63 -9.68
CA ILE A 12 -21.14 -20.55 -10.34
C ILE A 12 -21.44 -19.22 -9.63
N ALA A 13 -20.69 -18.91 -8.57
CA ALA A 13 -20.66 -17.53 -8.06
C ALA A 13 -19.41 -17.12 -7.26
N ASN A 14 -18.54 -18.02 -6.80
CA ASN A 14 -17.43 -17.62 -5.89
C ASN A 14 -16.03 -17.56 -6.53
N PHE A 15 -15.87 -17.84 -7.82
CA PHE A 15 -14.54 -17.86 -8.46
C PHE A 15 -14.03 -16.49 -8.95
N CYS A 16 -14.82 -15.42 -8.88
CA CYS A 16 -14.41 -14.11 -9.43
C CYS A 16 -13.61 -13.22 -8.47
N TYR A 17 -13.59 -13.47 -7.17
CA TYR A 17 -12.90 -12.57 -6.22
C TYR A 17 -11.38 -12.75 -6.17
N SER A 18 -10.86 -13.91 -6.58
CA SER A 18 -9.41 -14.18 -6.53
C SER A 18 -8.62 -13.51 -7.66
N GLN A 19 -9.27 -13.06 -8.74
CA GLN A 19 -8.56 -12.53 -9.92
C GLN A 19 -8.09 -11.08 -9.75
N ASN A 20 -8.62 -10.36 -8.76
CA ASN A 20 -8.31 -8.94 -8.54
C ASN A 20 -7.11 -8.72 -7.60
N GLU A 21 -6.59 -9.77 -6.96
CA GLU A 21 -5.46 -9.68 -6.04
C GLU A 21 -4.13 -9.59 -6.82
N ILE A 22 -3.29 -8.62 -6.45
CA ILE A 22 -1.93 -8.48 -6.95
C ILE A 22 -0.97 -8.86 -5.82
N LYS A 23 -0.29 -10.02 -5.97
CA LYS A 23 0.60 -10.54 -4.92
C LYS A 23 2.00 -9.91 -4.96
N GLU A 24 2.46 -9.54 -6.14
CA GLU A 24 3.82 -9.11 -6.40
C GLU A 24 3.82 -7.83 -7.25
N ARG A 25 4.76 -6.94 -6.96
CA ARG A 25 5.09 -5.83 -7.83
C ARG A 25 5.88 -6.35 -9.03
N GLU A 26 5.59 -5.80 -10.21
CA GLU A 26 6.43 -5.99 -11.37
C GLU A 26 7.78 -5.27 -11.20
N PRO A 27 8.84 -5.74 -11.86
CA PRO A 27 10.14 -5.10 -11.75
C PRO A 27 10.14 -3.71 -12.40
N PHE A 28 10.89 -2.77 -11.81
CA PHE A 28 11.04 -1.41 -12.34
C PHE A 28 12.37 -0.79 -11.90
N VAL A 29 12.75 0.30 -12.56
CA VAL A 29 13.92 1.10 -12.15
C VAL A 29 13.44 2.22 -11.24
N LEU A 30 13.83 2.17 -9.97
CA LEU A 30 13.64 3.30 -9.06
C LEU A 30 14.64 4.39 -9.43
N LYS A 31 14.15 5.60 -9.72
CA LYS A 31 14.99 6.77 -10.00
C LYS A 31 14.51 7.95 -9.15
N LEU A 32 15.41 8.47 -8.31
CA LEU A 32 15.13 9.58 -7.40
C LEU A 32 16.10 10.72 -7.64
N ALA A 33 15.60 11.95 -7.73
CA ALA A 33 16.43 13.14 -7.74
C ALA A 33 17.05 13.34 -6.35
N VAL A 34 18.37 13.46 -6.26
CA VAL A 34 19.09 13.74 -5.00
C VAL A 34 19.39 15.23 -4.89
N ASP A 35 19.79 15.82 -6.01
CA ASP A 35 19.95 17.25 -6.21
C ASP A 35 19.67 17.59 -7.69
N ASN A 36 20.13 18.75 -8.18
CA ASN A 36 19.87 19.22 -9.54
C ASN A 36 20.61 18.40 -10.62
N GLU A 37 21.65 17.67 -10.23
CA GLU A 37 22.59 16.98 -11.12
C GLU A 37 22.61 15.46 -10.85
N GLN A 38 22.43 15.06 -9.59
CA GLN A 38 22.56 13.68 -9.13
C GLN A 38 21.23 12.98 -8.99
N PHE A 39 21.22 11.72 -9.42
CA PHE A 39 20.09 10.80 -9.23
C PHE A 39 20.55 9.54 -8.52
N TYR A 40 19.76 9.09 -7.56
CA TYR A 40 19.84 7.73 -7.05
C TYR A 40 19.07 6.81 -8.00
N GLN A 41 19.67 5.69 -8.38
CA GLN A 41 19.02 4.68 -9.24
C GLN A 41 19.26 3.28 -8.71
N MET A 42 18.24 2.45 -8.77
CA MET A 42 18.31 1.04 -8.36
C MET A 42 17.26 0.22 -9.12
N ASP A 43 17.65 -0.97 -9.56
CA ASP A 43 16.70 -1.96 -10.09
C ASP A 43 15.92 -2.60 -8.95
N ILE A 44 14.60 -2.48 -8.99
CA ILE A 44 13.69 -3.19 -8.09
C ILE A 44 13.23 -4.45 -8.81
N PRO A 45 13.65 -5.65 -8.35
CA PRO A 45 13.19 -6.89 -8.95
C PRO A 45 11.72 -7.15 -8.60
N LYS A 46 11.11 -8.07 -9.35
CA LYS A 46 9.80 -8.63 -9.00
C LYS A 46 9.83 -9.12 -7.56
N SER A 47 8.89 -8.64 -6.74
CA SER A 47 8.91 -8.89 -5.30
C SER A 47 7.52 -8.72 -4.70
N LYS A 48 7.29 -9.19 -3.47
CA LYS A 48 6.00 -9.03 -2.78
C LYS A 48 5.83 -7.62 -2.23
N PHE A 49 4.59 -7.12 -2.23
CA PHE A 49 4.24 -5.89 -1.51
C PHE A 49 4.34 -6.05 0.01
N PHE A 50 3.95 -7.22 0.50
CA PHE A 50 4.03 -7.58 1.91
C PHE A 50 5.34 -8.31 2.20
N VAL A 51 6.22 -7.69 2.99
CA VAL A 51 7.48 -8.32 3.42
C VAL A 51 7.27 -9.29 4.58
N LYS A 52 6.17 -9.09 5.33
CA LYS A 52 5.57 -10.01 6.31
C LYS A 52 4.07 -9.74 6.36
N GLU A 53 3.33 -10.57 7.08
CA GLU A 53 1.89 -10.39 7.29
C GLU A 53 1.56 -8.96 7.76
N ASN A 54 0.70 -8.27 7.00
CA ASN A 54 0.27 -6.89 7.24
C ASN A 54 1.43 -5.87 7.36
N ILE A 55 2.63 -6.17 6.86
CA ILE A 55 3.76 -5.25 6.77
C ILE A 55 4.01 -4.92 5.30
N ILE A 56 3.65 -3.71 4.91
CA ILE A 56 3.72 -3.24 3.52
C ILE A 56 5.06 -2.54 3.32
N GLN A 57 5.81 -2.95 2.29
CA GLN A 57 6.88 -2.13 1.75
C GLN A 57 6.35 -1.35 0.55
N ILE A 58 6.65 -0.06 0.47
CA ILE A 58 6.28 0.79 -0.66
C ILE A 58 7.48 1.60 -1.13
N TYR A 59 7.63 1.73 -2.43
CA TYR A 59 8.64 2.52 -3.12
C TYR A 59 8.02 3.80 -3.69
N PRO A 60 8.80 4.87 -3.88
CA PRO A 60 8.35 6.03 -4.61
C PRO A 60 7.85 5.63 -6.00
N THR A 61 6.82 6.32 -6.50
CA THR A 61 6.03 6.05 -7.72
C THR A 61 4.98 4.95 -7.59
N GLU A 62 4.96 4.18 -6.50
CA GLU A 62 3.93 3.17 -6.28
C GLU A 62 2.63 3.80 -5.76
N LYS A 63 1.51 3.28 -6.28
CA LYS A 63 0.16 3.51 -5.77
C LYS A 63 -0.51 2.16 -5.54
N LEU A 64 -0.94 1.92 -4.30
CA LEU A 64 -1.49 0.65 -3.85
C LEU A 64 -2.94 0.83 -3.41
N ASN A 65 -3.81 -0.09 -3.84
CA ASN A 65 -5.14 -0.28 -3.27
C ASN A 65 -5.08 -1.49 -2.34
N VAL A 66 -5.26 -1.29 -1.04
CA VAL A 66 -5.11 -2.33 -0.03
C VAL A 66 -6.46 -2.66 0.57
N GLU A 67 -7.04 -3.78 0.14
CA GLU A 67 -8.29 -4.29 0.68
C GLU A 67 -8.04 -4.97 2.02
N VAL A 68 -8.88 -4.65 3.01
CA VAL A 68 -8.72 -5.08 4.39
C VAL A 68 -9.87 -5.99 4.83
N GLU A 69 -9.54 -7.09 5.49
CA GLU A 69 -10.47 -7.90 6.25
C GLU A 69 -10.44 -7.49 7.72
N ILE A 70 -11.62 -7.17 8.27
CA ILE A 70 -11.79 -6.79 9.66
C ILE A 70 -12.53 -7.92 10.37
N LYS A 71 -11.97 -8.41 11.48
CA LYS A 71 -12.61 -9.38 12.38
C LYS A 71 -12.47 -8.89 13.82
N ASN A 72 -13.56 -8.92 14.59
CA ASN A 72 -13.58 -8.52 16.00
C ASN A 72 -12.86 -7.18 16.22
N ASP A 73 -13.22 -6.17 15.42
CA ASP A 73 -12.65 -4.81 15.46
C ASP A 73 -11.13 -4.70 15.24
N THR A 74 -10.51 -5.73 14.67
CA THR A 74 -9.08 -5.76 14.36
C THR A 74 -8.87 -5.96 12.86
N ILE A 75 -7.81 -5.35 12.32
CA ILE A 75 -7.31 -5.63 10.98
C ILE A 75 -6.75 -7.05 10.98
N TYR A 76 -7.49 -7.98 10.38
CA TYR A 76 -7.16 -9.41 10.38
C TYR A 76 -6.18 -9.72 9.24
N SER A 77 -6.52 -9.30 8.02
CA SER A 77 -5.70 -9.54 6.83
C SER A 77 -5.76 -8.36 5.87
N MET A 78 -4.75 -8.25 5.03
CA MET A 78 -4.62 -7.23 4.00
C MET A 78 -4.17 -7.88 2.70
N LYS A 79 -4.66 -7.38 1.57
CA LYS A 79 -4.19 -7.76 0.24
C LYS A 79 -4.16 -6.55 -0.68
N VAL A 80 -3.20 -6.51 -1.61
CA VAL A 80 -3.19 -5.49 -2.66
C VAL A 80 -4.12 -5.94 -3.78
N VAL A 81 -4.92 -5.02 -4.30
CA VAL A 81 -5.86 -5.27 -5.39
C VAL A 81 -5.62 -4.32 -6.56
N ASP A 82 -5.90 -4.78 -7.77
CA ASP A 82 -5.81 -3.95 -8.99
C ASP A 82 -6.91 -2.88 -8.99
N LYS A 83 -8.17 -3.32 -8.84
CA LYS A 83 -9.35 -2.45 -8.88
C LYS A 83 -10.02 -2.37 -7.53
N ILE A 84 -10.53 -1.17 -7.20
CA ILE A 84 -11.31 -0.95 -5.98
C ILE A 84 -12.75 -1.40 -6.23
N VAL A 85 -13.08 -2.62 -5.78
CA VAL A 85 -14.45 -3.15 -5.79
C VAL A 85 -15.18 -2.77 -4.50
N GLU A 86 -14.48 -2.78 -3.37
CA GLU A 86 -15.02 -2.51 -2.03
C GLU A 86 -14.38 -1.22 -1.45
N PRO A 87 -14.84 -0.02 -1.84
CA PRO A 87 -14.19 1.23 -1.46
C PRO A 87 -14.15 1.47 0.05
N LYS A 88 -15.19 1.05 0.79
CA LYS A 88 -15.27 1.18 2.26
C LYS A 88 -14.31 0.25 3.02
N ARG A 89 -13.62 -0.63 2.32
CA ARG A 89 -12.66 -1.58 2.89
C ARG A 89 -11.27 -1.46 2.27
N THR A 90 -11.05 -0.44 1.44
CA THR A 90 -9.82 -0.32 0.65
C THR A 90 -9.05 0.93 1.07
N ILE A 91 -7.92 0.75 1.74
CA ILE A 91 -6.97 1.82 2.01
C ILE A 91 -6.24 2.14 0.70
N GLN A 92 -6.15 3.41 0.33
CA GLN A 92 -5.33 3.83 -0.81
C GLN A 92 -4.03 4.42 -0.28
N ILE A 93 -2.91 3.97 -0.81
CA ILE A 93 -1.57 4.41 -0.41
C ILE A 93 -0.85 4.87 -1.68
N GLU A 94 -0.26 6.06 -1.65
CA GLU A 94 0.53 6.59 -2.75
C GLU A 94 1.79 7.21 -2.17
N PHE A 95 2.95 6.80 -2.68
CA PHE A 95 4.23 7.33 -2.24
C PHE A 95 4.99 7.89 -3.43
N LEU A 96 5.40 9.16 -3.35
CA LEU A 96 6.02 9.83 -4.47
C LEU A 96 7.12 10.79 -4.02
N GLN A 97 8.01 11.09 -4.97
CA GLN A 97 8.93 12.21 -4.86
C GLN A 97 8.37 13.37 -5.68
N ASN A 98 8.21 14.53 -5.03
CA ASN A 98 7.92 15.78 -5.72
C ASN A 98 9.21 16.33 -6.31
N VAL A 99 9.22 16.59 -7.62
CA VAL A 99 10.36 17.14 -8.34
C VAL A 99 9.88 18.33 -9.17
N LYS A 100 10.54 19.47 -9.03
CA LYS A 100 10.28 20.68 -9.83
C LYS A 100 11.59 21.18 -10.44
N ASP A 101 11.59 21.44 -11.73
CA ASP A 101 12.77 21.88 -12.48
C ASP A 101 14.02 20.99 -12.24
N LYS A 102 13.79 19.66 -12.16
CA LYS A 102 14.77 18.61 -11.82
C LYS A 102 15.32 18.66 -10.39
N LYS A 103 14.79 19.51 -9.52
CA LYS A 103 15.16 19.61 -8.11
C LYS A 103 14.18 18.81 -7.24
N PRO A 104 14.65 18.01 -6.28
CA PRO A 104 13.77 17.38 -5.32
C PRO A 104 13.14 18.46 -4.42
N GLU A 105 11.82 18.51 -4.35
CA GLU A 105 11.08 19.38 -3.42
C GLU A 105 10.67 18.64 -2.14
N GLY A 106 10.67 17.31 -2.18
CA GLY A 106 10.44 16.46 -1.02
C GLY A 106 9.79 15.14 -1.40
N MET A 107 9.64 14.28 -0.40
CA MET A 107 8.88 13.03 -0.49
C MET A 107 7.49 13.26 0.09
N MET A 108 6.49 12.59 -0.47
CA MET A 108 5.11 12.65 0.02
C MET A 108 4.51 11.26 0.08
N LEU A 109 4.02 10.87 1.26
CA LEU A 109 3.15 9.71 1.44
C LEU A 109 1.72 10.21 1.63
N LYS A 110 0.83 9.72 0.78
CA LYS A 110 -0.62 9.96 0.88
C LYS A 110 -1.30 8.66 1.26
N VAL A 111 -2.11 8.69 2.32
CA VAL A 111 -2.90 7.53 2.76
C VAL A 111 -4.35 7.93 2.98
N THR A 112 -5.25 7.23 2.32
CA THR A 112 -6.71 7.40 2.48
C THR A 112 -7.25 6.35 3.43
N ASN A 113 -7.88 6.80 4.51
CA ASN A 113 -8.60 5.95 5.45
C ASN A 113 -10.06 5.78 5.00
N PRO A 114 -10.50 4.59 4.56
CA PRO A 114 -11.88 4.36 4.11
C PRO A 114 -12.85 4.04 5.24
N PHE A 115 -12.38 3.96 6.49
CA PHE A 115 -13.14 3.43 7.60
C PHE A 115 -13.78 4.55 8.43
N ASP A 116 -14.86 4.21 9.12
CA ASP A 116 -15.52 5.09 10.10
C ASP A 116 -14.77 5.16 11.45
N ARG A 117 -13.48 4.77 11.45
CA ARG A 117 -12.61 4.71 12.63
C ARG A 117 -11.27 5.35 12.33
N LYS A 118 -10.63 5.89 13.37
CA LYS A 118 -9.29 6.46 13.21
C LYS A 118 -8.29 5.34 12.94
N LEU A 119 -7.55 5.46 11.84
CA LEU A 119 -6.54 4.50 11.41
C LEU A 119 -5.14 4.96 11.85
N ASN A 120 -4.37 4.07 12.44
CA ASN A 120 -2.98 4.33 12.84
C ASN A 120 -2.07 3.19 12.35
N TYR A 121 -0.82 3.51 12.03
CA TYR A 121 0.23 2.60 11.64
C TYR A 121 1.59 3.23 11.97
N ASN A 122 2.64 2.40 12.00
CA ASN A 122 4.00 2.85 12.18
C ASN A 122 4.71 2.84 10.83
N ALA A 123 5.69 3.73 10.66
CA ALA A 123 6.51 3.78 9.46
C ALA A 123 8.01 3.76 9.78
N MET A 124 8.76 3.07 8.94
CA MET A 124 10.21 3.12 8.87
C MET A 124 10.63 3.52 7.47
N MET A 125 11.69 4.30 7.36
CA MET A 125 12.24 4.79 6.10
C MET A 125 13.67 4.32 5.90
N TYR A 126 14.00 4.00 4.65
CA TYR A 126 15.36 3.79 4.20
C TYR A 126 15.74 4.94 3.26
N ILE A 127 16.77 5.70 3.63
CA ILE A 127 17.09 7.00 3.01
C ILE A 127 18.39 6.89 2.22
N VAL A 128 18.48 7.60 1.09
CA VAL A 128 19.74 7.74 0.35
C VAL A 128 20.86 8.27 1.26
N GLY A 129 22.04 7.65 1.20
CA GLY A 129 23.19 8.03 2.04
C GLY A 129 23.18 7.44 3.45
N HIS A 130 22.13 6.73 3.84
CA HIS A 130 22.05 6.01 5.11
C HIS A 130 22.07 4.49 4.90
N ASN A 131 22.73 3.75 5.79
CA ASN A 131 22.85 2.30 5.74
C ASN A 131 21.97 1.57 6.79
N LYS A 132 20.93 2.25 7.29
CA LYS A 132 20.04 1.72 8.32
C LYS A 132 18.61 2.22 8.14
N TRP A 133 17.66 1.42 8.63
CA TRP A 133 16.27 1.83 8.76
C TRP A 133 16.12 2.87 9.87
N LEU A 134 15.33 3.91 9.59
CA LEU A 134 15.02 4.98 10.52
C LEU A 134 13.52 4.97 10.80
N SER A 135 13.11 4.96 12.06
CA SER A 135 11.70 5.14 12.41
C SER A 135 11.27 6.57 12.13
N THR A 136 10.03 6.75 11.69
CA THR A 136 9.40 8.06 11.53
C THR A 136 8.05 8.06 12.22
N SER A 137 7.58 9.26 12.57
CA SER A 137 6.26 9.46 13.14
C SER A 137 5.23 9.61 12.03
N ILE A 138 4.03 9.08 12.26
CA ILE A 138 2.89 9.18 11.35
C ILE A 138 1.73 9.75 12.15
N ILE A 139 1.00 10.69 11.56
CA ILE A 139 -0.19 11.25 12.18
C ILE A 139 -1.36 10.27 11.98
N PRO A 140 -2.10 9.91 13.05
CA PRO A 140 -3.30 9.09 12.93
C PRO A 140 -4.31 9.70 11.94
N ILE A 141 -4.88 8.87 11.08
CA ILE A 141 -5.79 9.31 10.01
C ILE A 141 -7.22 9.21 10.50
N LEU A 142 -7.91 10.35 10.57
CA LEU A 142 -9.31 10.41 10.97
C LEU A 142 -10.22 9.62 10.01
N PRO A 143 -11.42 9.22 10.46
CA PRO A 143 -12.39 8.49 9.64
C PRO A 143 -12.68 9.16 8.30
N ASN A 144 -12.69 8.37 7.22
CA ASN A 144 -13.01 8.83 5.85
C ASN A 144 -12.14 10.00 5.34
N LEU A 145 -10.97 10.25 5.96
CA LEU A 145 -10.06 11.32 5.56
C LEU A 145 -8.80 10.78 4.89
N VAL A 146 -8.06 11.72 4.31
CA VAL A 146 -6.75 11.51 3.72
C VAL A 146 -5.71 12.22 4.57
N ASN A 147 -4.60 11.55 4.83
CA ASN A 147 -3.41 12.14 5.43
C ASN A 147 -2.31 12.29 4.38
N TYR A 148 -1.49 13.34 4.57
CA TYR A 148 -0.31 13.63 3.78
C TYR A 148 0.86 13.80 4.74
N GLU A 149 1.83 12.90 4.66
CA GLU A 149 3.11 13.05 5.34
C GLU A 149 4.15 13.51 4.33
N THR A 150 5.02 14.43 4.74
CA THR A 150 6.07 14.96 3.87
C THR A 150 7.43 14.93 4.56
N TRP A 151 8.47 14.67 3.77
CA TRP A 151 9.86 14.65 4.25
C TRP A 151 10.77 15.37 3.26
N ASN A 152 11.80 16.04 3.78
CA ASN A 152 12.83 16.66 2.94
C ASN A 152 13.87 15.64 2.48
N ASP A 153 14.07 14.55 3.24
CA ASP A 153 15.01 13.49 2.92
C ASP A 153 14.58 12.69 1.68
N VAL A 154 15.55 12.25 0.86
CA VAL A 154 15.29 11.40 -0.30
C VAL A 154 15.15 9.94 0.15
N ILE A 155 13.91 9.49 0.30
CA ILE A 155 13.57 8.17 0.82
C ILE A 155 13.52 7.16 -0.33
N ILE A 156 14.32 6.09 -0.22
CA ILE A 156 14.35 4.98 -1.17
C ILE A 156 13.08 4.14 -1.05
N THR A 157 12.64 3.85 0.18
CA THR A 157 11.46 3.01 0.45
C THR A 157 10.94 3.24 1.87
N LEU A 158 9.64 3.01 2.05
CA LEU A 158 8.97 2.97 3.35
C LEU A 158 8.51 1.56 3.68
N VAL A 159 8.56 1.21 4.96
CA VAL A 159 7.90 0.04 5.54
C VAL A 159 6.80 0.53 6.48
N LEU A 160 5.56 0.12 6.21
CA LEU A 160 4.36 0.48 6.94
C LEU A 160 3.84 -0.75 7.69
N GLU A 161 3.82 -0.67 9.02
CA GLU A 161 3.52 -1.81 9.89
C GLU A 161 2.56 -1.46 11.02
N LYS A 162 2.10 -2.48 11.76
CA LYS A 162 1.28 -2.31 12.99
C LYS A 162 0.02 -1.48 12.76
N TRP A 163 -0.63 -1.71 11.61
CA TRP A 163 -1.93 -1.14 11.26
C TRP A 163 -2.97 -1.49 12.31
N ARG A 164 -3.71 -0.49 12.79
CA ARG A 164 -4.69 -0.64 13.87
C ARG A 164 -5.72 0.48 13.85
N PHE A 165 -6.90 0.19 14.39
CA PHE A 165 -7.85 1.24 14.75
C PHE A 165 -7.52 1.78 16.13
N GLU A 166 -7.51 3.11 16.29
CA GLU A 166 -7.55 3.69 17.63
C GLU A 166 -8.96 3.55 18.21
N LYS A 167 -9.00 3.22 19.50
CA LYS A 167 -10.24 3.16 20.29
C LYS A 167 -10.76 4.55 20.59
#